data_AF-A0A2H5DWN1-F1
#
_entry.id   AF-A0A2H5DWN1-F1
#
_cell.length_a   1.000
_cell.length_b   1.000
_cell.length_c   1.000
_cell.angle_alpha   90.00
_cell.angle_beta   90.00
_cell.angle_gamma   90.00
#
_symmetry.space_group_name_H-M   'P 1'
#
loop_
_entity.id
_entity.type
_entity.pdbx_description
1 polymer ?
#
loop_
_entity_poly.entity_id
_entity_poly.type
_entity_poly.pdbx_seq_one_letter_code
_entity_poly.pdbx_strand_id
1 'polypeptide(L)'
;MTQANPAAGRHYATEAARRLHDALAASDPEAVLRLPLGGARHFNPVTGTVYRGINHLLLQAALPAGSADPRWFTYKQVQLLQRRQPALSLLPGAQAGLLLFPGPMGALKGCSVFNGAQLLGLAPPRSPRQAPGDDGLKRLGDAILAELGVREESGAAPLFDPVAQCIRLPQAGYFRSLRELLAARLRLAAQWAEQREDRPRALRRPRRHAPDDPLEDLWSQLTASLLMGLLGVGADLSTPFRPSGLAVPMLQRLLAADFTELLLGAQRVELALTWLGQLSPTLAALQREEAQFVRDNLLVGLEPSSSQAVPEAAADEREAQVREAGRHALLTEVALLAAPELAHLLAGRFGVGEVLPETDAAIHERFQRWARAEVEAGRFDARPADARALFGHFLEQGEADVGELLRRDAAQQRRQRMDGAIEPAVEALPTARAERLIAIQPFRDDKGGWLKVGHQDIIELGLVDKVADEDTRMTPSAVYLAFDEKAPRCDAQRLMDAVDAAGWKVHFLQYVESRDSQIRSYASYFAPLVGYMPKVGDRLKLVEGVASISSKSGSGGWVVNFDGGNKQRALSSGRFYDFIESVIDGDFVGQPAAKAPVREAGPTPDVARMEF
;
A
#
# COMPACT_ATOMS: atom_id res chain seq x y z
N MET A 1 -39.66 -31.66 19.55
CA MET A 1 -39.33 -30.53 18.65
C MET A 1 -38.84 -29.39 19.52
N THR A 2 -37.53 -29.26 19.66
CA THR A 2 -36.88 -28.21 20.45
C THR A 2 -37.03 -26.88 19.72
N GLN A 3 -37.75 -25.91 20.32
CA GLN A 3 -37.86 -24.56 19.80
C GLN A 3 -36.46 -23.92 19.82
N ALA A 4 -35.84 -23.77 18.65
CA ALA A 4 -34.59 -23.05 18.50
C ALA A 4 -34.78 -21.61 18.97
N ASN A 5 -33.89 -21.15 19.84
CA ASN A 5 -33.91 -19.82 20.43
C ASN A 5 -33.83 -18.75 19.32
N PRO A 6 -34.87 -17.92 19.09
CA PRO A 6 -34.91 -16.94 18.00
C PRO A 6 -33.91 -15.77 18.17
N ALA A 7 -33.13 -15.76 19.26
CA ALA A 7 -32.13 -14.74 19.54
C ALA A 7 -30.71 -15.06 19.02
N ALA A 8 -30.48 -16.23 18.40
CA ALA A 8 -29.24 -16.47 17.69
C ALA A 8 -29.19 -15.58 16.45
N GLY A 9 -28.49 -14.45 16.54
CA GLY A 9 -28.35 -13.49 15.45
C GLY A 9 -27.95 -14.16 14.15
N ARG A 10 -28.54 -13.74 13.03
CA ARG A 10 -28.20 -14.31 11.71
C ARG A 10 -26.70 -14.13 11.45
N HIS A 11 -26.01 -15.24 11.21
CA HIS A 11 -24.62 -15.25 10.78
C HIS A 11 -24.55 -14.99 9.27
N TYR A 12 -24.61 -13.73 8.87
CA TYR A 12 -24.66 -13.33 7.46
C TYR A 12 -23.48 -13.84 6.63
N ALA A 13 -22.28 -13.92 7.21
CA ALA A 13 -21.11 -14.50 6.54
C ALA A 13 -21.33 -15.97 6.19
N THR A 14 -21.81 -16.78 7.15
CA THR A 14 -22.14 -18.20 6.93
C THR A 14 -23.27 -18.36 5.92
N GLU A 15 -24.30 -17.51 5.99
CA GLU A 15 -25.41 -17.54 5.02
C GLU A 15 -24.93 -17.22 3.59
N ALA A 16 -24.09 -16.20 3.44
CA ALA A 16 -23.52 -15.81 2.16
C ALA A 16 -22.59 -16.90 1.60
N ALA A 17 -21.72 -17.47 2.44
CA ALA A 17 -20.84 -18.56 2.07
C ALA A 17 -21.63 -19.77 1.57
N ARG A 18 -22.68 -20.16 2.30
CA ARG A 18 -23.58 -21.25 1.90
C ARG A 18 -24.27 -20.97 0.57
N ARG A 19 -24.82 -19.77 0.35
CA ARG A 19 -25.50 -19.41 -0.91
C ARG A 19 -24.56 -19.50 -2.11
N LEU A 20 -23.32 -19.01 -1.97
CA LEU A 20 -22.32 -19.12 -3.02
C LEU A 20 -21.90 -20.57 -3.25
N HIS A 21 -21.75 -21.37 -2.17
CA HIS A 21 -21.44 -22.78 -2.27
C HIS A 21 -22.54 -23.55 -3.03
N ASP A 22 -23.80 -23.32 -2.68
CA ASP A 22 -24.97 -23.93 -3.33
C ASP A 22 -25.02 -23.55 -4.82
N ALA A 23 -24.75 -22.29 -5.17
CA ALA A 23 -24.70 -21.83 -6.56
C ALA A 23 -23.54 -22.43 -7.36
N LEU A 24 -22.36 -22.57 -6.74
CA LEU A 24 -21.19 -23.23 -7.34
C LEU A 24 -21.33 -24.76 -7.40
N ALA A 25 -22.32 -25.35 -6.71
CA ALA A 25 -22.64 -26.77 -6.80
C ALA A 25 -23.70 -27.07 -7.88
N ALA A 26 -24.33 -26.03 -8.45
CA ALA A 26 -25.30 -26.17 -9.53
C ALA A 26 -24.63 -26.61 -10.85
N SER A 27 -25.44 -27.01 -11.83
CA SER A 27 -24.97 -27.60 -13.11
C SER A 27 -24.07 -26.69 -13.95
N ASP A 28 -24.05 -25.38 -13.70
CA ASP A 28 -23.16 -24.41 -14.36
C ASP A 28 -22.49 -23.51 -13.31
N PRO A 29 -21.39 -23.96 -12.67
CA PRO A 29 -20.72 -23.19 -11.63
C PRO A 29 -20.03 -21.93 -12.16
N GLU A 30 -19.69 -21.90 -13.45
CA GLU A 30 -19.09 -20.72 -14.08
C GLU A 30 -20.08 -19.57 -14.22
N ALA A 31 -21.39 -19.84 -14.18
CA ALA A 31 -22.42 -18.80 -14.23
C ALA A 31 -22.30 -17.75 -13.11
N VAL A 32 -21.74 -18.13 -11.95
CA VAL A 32 -21.45 -17.22 -10.82
C VAL A 32 -20.36 -16.20 -11.16
N LEU A 33 -19.47 -16.54 -12.08
CA LEU A 33 -18.31 -15.73 -12.47
C LEU A 33 -18.51 -14.96 -13.78
N ARG A 34 -19.61 -15.26 -14.50
CA ARG A 34 -20.06 -14.51 -15.67
C ARG A 34 -20.82 -13.28 -15.20
N LEU A 35 -20.60 -12.13 -15.83
CA LEU A 35 -21.54 -11.02 -15.65
C LEU A 35 -22.88 -11.30 -16.34
N PRO A 36 -23.95 -10.61 -15.92
CA PRO A 36 -25.17 -10.55 -16.70
C PRO A 36 -24.86 -10.15 -18.14
N LEU A 37 -25.43 -10.89 -19.09
CA LEU A 37 -25.38 -10.56 -20.51
C LEU A 37 -25.94 -9.14 -20.70
N GLY A 38 -25.09 -8.19 -21.05
CA GLY A 38 -25.47 -6.77 -21.16
C GLY A 38 -24.54 -5.77 -20.51
N GLY A 39 -23.51 -6.22 -19.79
CA GLY A 39 -22.41 -5.35 -19.40
C GLY A 39 -22.70 -4.28 -18.35
N ALA A 40 -23.88 -4.31 -17.75
CA ALA A 40 -24.18 -3.53 -16.56
C ALA A 40 -24.01 -4.41 -15.32
N ARG A 41 -23.27 -3.91 -14.32
CA ARG A 41 -23.27 -4.52 -12.99
C ARG A 41 -24.66 -4.43 -12.36
N HIS A 42 -24.92 -5.35 -11.44
CA HIS A 42 -26.12 -5.33 -10.61
C HIS A 42 -26.28 -3.99 -9.91
N PHE A 43 -27.48 -3.39 -9.91
CA PHE A 43 -27.72 -2.10 -9.27
C PHE A 43 -29.13 -1.99 -8.68
N ASN A 44 -29.30 -0.99 -7.81
CA ASN A 44 -30.59 -0.61 -7.27
C ASN A 44 -31.22 0.49 -8.15
N PRO A 45 -32.33 0.23 -8.86
CA PRO A 45 -32.94 1.22 -9.75
C PRO A 45 -33.71 2.32 -9.01
N VAL A 46 -33.88 2.21 -7.69
CA VAL A 46 -34.47 3.27 -6.86
C VAL A 46 -33.43 4.31 -6.47
N THR A 47 -32.22 3.87 -6.11
CA THR A 47 -31.16 4.77 -5.62
C THR A 47 -30.07 5.04 -6.66
N GLY A 48 -30.03 4.27 -7.75
CA GLY A 48 -28.93 4.28 -8.72
C GLY A 48 -27.63 3.68 -8.22
N THR A 49 -27.63 3.07 -7.03
CA THR A 49 -26.42 2.48 -6.45
C THR A 49 -26.05 1.19 -7.18
N VAL A 50 -24.88 1.18 -7.81
CA VAL A 50 -24.27 -0.03 -8.38
C VAL A 50 -23.68 -0.87 -7.26
N TYR A 51 -24.06 -2.15 -7.18
CA TYR A 51 -23.51 -3.07 -6.20
C TYR A 51 -22.10 -3.50 -6.61
N ARG A 52 -21.20 -3.52 -5.63
CA ARG A 52 -19.75 -3.75 -5.79
C ARG A 52 -19.24 -4.86 -4.88
N GLY A 53 -18.08 -5.40 -5.21
CA GLY A 53 -17.35 -6.37 -4.40
C GLY A 53 -18.15 -7.67 -4.24
N ILE A 54 -18.21 -8.20 -3.02
CA ILE A 54 -18.86 -9.51 -2.76
C ILE A 54 -20.33 -9.53 -3.18
N ASN A 55 -21.00 -8.37 -3.12
CA ASN A 55 -22.40 -8.26 -3.49
C ASN A 55 -22.62 -8.56 -4.96
N HIS A 56 -21.64 -8.26 -5.83
CA HIS A 56 -21.73 -8.63 -7.23
C HIS A 56 -21.84 -10.16 -7.39
N LEU A 57 -20.95 -10.91 -6.74
CA LEU A 57 -20.94 -12.39 -6.78
C LEU A 57 -22.20 -12.98 -6.15
N LEU A 58 -22.65 -12.44 -5.01
CA LEU A 58 -23.85 -12.91 -4.32
C LEU A 58 -25.12 -12.72 -5.15
N LEU A 59 -25.24 -11.57 -5.81
CA LEU A 59 -26.38 -11.29 -6.68
C LEU A 59 -26.30 -12.10 -7.98
N GLN A 60 -25.11 -12.30 -8.54
CA GLN A 60 -24.92 -13.17 -9.68
C GLN A 60 -25.30 -14.61 -9.37
N ALA A 61 -24.90 -15.14 -8.21
CA ALA A 61 -25.30 -16.46 -7.73
C ALA A 61 -26.80 -16.59 -7.44
N ALA A 62 -27.48 -15.49 -7.13
CA ALA A 62 -28.91 -15.45 -6.85
C ALA A 62 -29.77 -15.10 -8.08
N LEU A 63 -29.16 -14.92 -9.25
CA LEU A 63 -29.86 -14.51 -10.46
C LEU A 63 -30.87 -15.59 -10.88
N PRO A 64 -32.14 -15.24 -11.15
CA PRO A 64 -33.11 -16.23 -11.62
C PRO A 64 -32.63 -16.89 -12.92
N ALA A 65 -32.87 -18.19 -13.07
CA ALA A 65 -32.46 -18.94 -14.26
C ALA A 65 -32.96 -18.26 -15.55
N GLY A 66 -32.04 -17.97 -16.47
CA GLY A 66 -32.34 -17.28 -17.73
C GLY A 66 -32.60 -15.77 -17.62
N SER A 67 -32.55 -15.18 -16.42
CA SER A 67 -32.64 -13.73 -16.27
C SER A 67 -31.31 -13.07 -16.65
N ALA A 68 -31.41 -11.91 -17.30
CA ALA A 68 -30.30 -10.98 -17.48
C ALA A 68 -30.62 -9.59 -16.87
N ASP A 69 -31.69 -9.49 -16.07
CA ASP A 69 -32.10 -8.22 -15.46
C ASP A 69 -31.11 -7.84 -14.33
N PRO A 70 -30.36 -6.73 -14.44
CA PRO A 70 -29.39 -6.31 -13.44
C PRO A 70 -30.02 -5.56 -12.25
N ARG A 71 -31.34 -5.33 -12.25
CA ARG A 71 -32.02 -4.52 -11.24
C ARG A 71 -32.36 -5.36 -10.01
N TRP A 72 -32.08 -4.84 -8.82
CA TRP A 72 -32.42 -5.50 -7.55
C TRP A 72 -33.15 -4.55 -6.58
N PHE A 73 -34.18 -5.08 -5.94
CA PHE A 73 -35.11 -4.33 -5.09
C PHE A 73 -35.18 -4.95 -3.69
N THR A 74 -35.14 -4.14 -2.64
CA THR A 74 -35.54 -4.62 -1.31
C THR A 74 -37.04 -4.87 -1.25
N TYR A 75 -37.50 -5.73 -0.34
CA TYR A 75 -38.95 -5.96 -0.16
C TYR A 75 -39.73 -4.66 0.08
N LYS A 76 -39.17 -3.75 0.89
CA LYS A 76 -39.76 -2.43 1.16
C LYS A 76 -39.89 -1.59 -0.12
N GLN A 77 -38.87 -1.59 -0.98
CA GLN A 77 -38.92 -0.90 -2.27
C GLN A 77 -39.99 -1.51 -3.18
N VAL A 78 -40.12 -2.84 -3.21
CA VAL A 78 -41.20 -3.50 -3.94
C VAL A 78 -42.56 -3.05 -3.43
N GLN A 79 -42.82 -3.07 -2.11
CA GLN A 79 -44.09 -2.60 -1.54
C GLN A 79 -44.41 -1.14 -1.88
N LEU A 80 -43.39 -0.26 -1.86
CA LEU A 80 -43.56 1.14 -2.24
C LEU A 80 -43.95 1.29 -3.73
N LEU A 81 -43.35 0.47 -4.60
CA LEU A 81 -43.69 0.41 -6.01
C LEU A 81 -45.11 -0.12 -6.24
N GLN A 82 -45.51 -1.19 -5.53
CA GLN A 82 -46.85 -1.76 -5.60
C GLN A 82 -47.95 -0.76 -5.25
N ARG A 83 -47.73 0.09 -4.24
CA ARG A 83 -48.69 1.15 -3.87
C ARG A 83 -48.93 2.16 -5.00
N ARG A 84 -47.92 2.39 -5.84
CA ARG A 84 -47.98 3.36 -6.96
C ARG A 84 -48.41 2.70 -8.26
N GLN A 85 -48.03 1.44 -8.44
CA GLN A 85 -48.35 0.61 -9.58
C GLN A 85 -48.96 -0.69 -9.05
N PRO A 86 -50.28 -0.74 -8.80
CA PRO A 86 -50.94 -1.92 -8.23
C PRO A 86 -50.78 -3.20 -9.05
N ALA A 87 -50.47 -3.07 -10.35
CA ALA A 87 -50.15 -4.19 -11.23
C ALA A 87 -48.77 -4.81 -10.93
N LEU A 88 -47.89 -4.10 -10.21
CA LEU A 88 -46.60 -4.62 -9.81
C LEU A 88 -46.79 -5.64 -8.68
N SER A 89 -46.18 -6.81 -8.78
CA SER A 89 -46.22 -7.82 -7.72
C SER A 89 -45.03 -8.76 -7.79
N LEU A 90 -44.66 -9.41 -6.68
CA LEU A 90 -43.67 -10.48 -6.73
C LEU A 90 -44.31 -11.73 -7.35
N LEU A 91 -43.58 -12.39 -8.25
CA LEU A 91 -43.95 -13.71 -8.76
C LEU A 91 -44.09 -14.70 -7.59
N PRO A 92 -45.10 -15.59 -7.62
CA PRO A 92 -45.14 -16.73 -6.72
C PRO A 92 -43.83 -17.53 -6.80
N GLY A 93 -43.21 -17.78 -5.65
CA GLY A 93 -41.92 -18.48 -5.59
C GLY A 93 -40.68 -17.60 -5.84
N ALA A 94 -40.83 -16.27 -5.87
CA ALA A 94 -39.69 -15.35 -5.94
C ALA A 94 -38.67 -15.65 -4.82
N GLN A 95 -37.42 -15.87 -5.23
CA GLN A 95 -36.31 -16.17 -4.34
C GLN A 95 -35.52 -14.90 -4.05
N ALA A 96 -35.31 -14.59 -2.77
CA ALA A 96 -34.54 -13.43 -2.37
C ALA A 96 -33.03 -13.68 -2.50
N GLY A 97 -32.33 -12.76 -3.16
CA GLY A 97 -30.87 -12.59 -3.06
C GLY A 97 -30.45 -12.00 -1.71
N LEU A 98 -29.14 -11.97 -1.47
CA LEU A 98 -28.54 -11.45 -0.24
C LEU A 98 -27.52 -10.37 -0.59
N LEU A 99 -27.68 -9.20 0.03
CA LEU A 99 -26.66 -8.16 0.09
C LEU A 99 -26.00 -8.18 1.46
N LEU A 100 -24.71 -7.87 1.48
CA LEU A 100 -23.89 -7.68 2.67
C LEU A 100 -23.38 -6.25 2.73
N PHE A 101 -23.31 -5.70 3.93
CA PHE A 101 -22.73 -4.40 4.18
C PHE A 101 -22.10 -4.38 5.56
N PRO A 102 -21.03 -3.57 5.75
CA PRO A 102 -20.44 -3.39 7.07
C PRO A 102 -21.47 -2.76 8.01
N GLY A 103 -21.58 -3.33 9.20
CA GLY A 103 -22.30 -2.77 10.32
C GLY A 103 -21.37 -2.08 11.32
N PRO A 104 -21.94 -1.42 12.35
CA PRO A 104 -21.16 -0.83 13.42
C PRO A 104 -20.29 -1.89 14.10
N MET A 105 -19.08 -1.48 14.49
CA MET A 105 -18.09 -2.35 15.16
C MET A 105 -17.61 -3.54 14.30
N GLY A 106 -17.65 -3.42 12.97
CA GLY A 106 -17.18 -4.46 12.05
C GLY A 106 -18.13 -5.65 11.92
N ALA A 107 -19.31 -5.63 12.57
CA ALA A 107 -20.31 -6.69 12.42
C ALA A 107 -20.90 -6.68 11.00
N LEU A 108 -20.93 -7.82 10.32
CA LEU A 108 -21.53 -7.90 8.98
C LEU A 108 -23.06 -7.86 9.09
N LYS A 109 -23.70 -6.96 8.36
CA LYS A 109 -25.16 -6.91 8.20
C LYS A 109 -25.54 -7.41 6.81
N GLY A 110 -26.79 -7.84 6.66
CA GLY A 110 -27.31 -8.20 5.35
C GLY A 110 -28.77 -7.86 5.13
N CYS A 111 -29.12 -7.71 3.86
CA CYS A 111 -30.47 -7.35 3.40
C CYS A 111 -30.92 -8.32 2.30
N SER A 112 -32.19 -8.71 2.34
CA SER A 112 -32.82 -9.51 1.30
C SER A 112 -33.32 -8.63 0.15
N VAL A 113 -32.98 -9.02 -1.07
CA VAL A 113 -33.36 -8.30 -2.30
C VAL A 113 -33.96 -9.26 -3.33
N PHE A 114 -34.77 -8.73 -4.24
CA PHE A 114 -35.45 -9.46 -5.29
C PHE A 114 -35.02 -8.91 -6.65
N ASN A 115 -34.76 -9.79 -7.60
CA ASN A 115 -34.35 -9.42 -8.94
C ASN A 115 -35.53 -8.86 -9.73
N GLY A 116 -35.30 -7.88 -10.61
CA GLY A 116 -36.34 -7.25 -11.42
C GLY A 116 -37.16 -8.25 -12.26
N ALA A 117 -36.55 -9.35 -12.72
CA ALA A 117 -37.27 -10.40 -13.45
C ALA A 117 -38.27 -11.19 -12.59
N GLN A 118 -38.20 -11.05 -11.27
CA GLN A 118 -39.15 -11.67 -10.34
C GLN A 118 -40.37 -10.78 -10.05
N LEU A 119 -40.43 -9.57 -10.63
CA LEU A 119 -41.52 -8.63 -10.44
C LEU A 119 -42.43 -8.64 -11.67
N LEU A 120 -43.67 -9.12 -11.50
CA LEU A 120 -44.75 -8.92 -12.48
C LEU A 120 -45.03 -7.42 -12.63
N GLY A 121 -45.31 -6.98 -13.85
CA GLY A 121 -45.66 -5.58 -14.14
C GLY A 121 -44.49 -4.60 -14.16
N LEU A 122 -43.26 -5.02 -13.83
CA LEU A 122 -42.08 -4.19 -14.00
C LEU A 122 -41.70 -4.12 -15.49
N ALA A 123 -41.54 -2.91 -16.03
CA ALA A 123 -41.06 -2.73 -17.39
C ALA A 123 -39.69 -3.41 -17.57
N PRO A 124 -39.42 -4.08 -18.70
CA PRO A 124 -38.10 -4.66 -18.95
C PRO A 124 -37.02 -3.57 -18.87
N PRO A 125 -35.79 -3.91 -18.43
CA PRO A 125 -34.71 -2.93 -18.48
C PRO A 125 -34.50 -2.53 -19.94
N ARG A 126 -34.08 -1.28 -20.17
CA ARG A 126 -33.62 -0.87 -21.50
C ARG A 126 -32.54 -1.84 -21.95
N SER A 127 -32.51 -2.12 -23.25
CA SER A 127 -31.48 -3.00 -23.78
C SER A 127 -30.10 -2.42 -23.46
N PRO A 128 -29.18 -3.25 -22.95
CA PRO A 128 -27.81 -2.83 -22.80
C PRO A 128 -27.20 -2.43 -24.13
N ARG A 129 -26.05 -1.76 -24.08
CA ARG A 129 -25.22 -1.52 -25.27
C ARG A 129 -25.03 -2.84 -26.00
N GLN A 130 -25.32 -2.86 -27.30
CA GLN A 130 -25.03 -4.04 -28.11
C GLN A 130 -23.54 -4.31 -28.07
N ALA A 131 -23.18 -5.57 -27.84
CA ALA A 131 -21.80 -6.01 -27.87
C ALA A 131 -21.18 -5.56 -29.21
N PRO A 132 -19.99 -4.94 -29.19
CA PRO A 132 -19.28 -4.65 -30.42
C PRO A 132 -19.04 -5.98 -31.17
N GLY A 133 -19.15 -5.95 -32.49
CA GLY A 133 -18.66 -7.06 -33.31
C GLY A 133 -17.16 -7.28 -33.08
N ASP A 134 -16.62 -8.40 -33.54
CA ASP A 134 -15.24 -8.81 -33.24
C ASP A 134 -14.20 -7.72 -33.56
N ASP A 135 -14.35 -6.99 -34.67
CA ASP A 135 -13.46 -5.86 -35.00
C ASP A 135 -13.56 -4.69 -34.01
N GLY A 136 -14.75 -4.40 -33.49
CA GLY A 136 -14.94 -3.39 -32.46
C GLY A 136 -14.36 -3.85 -31.13
N LEU A 137 -14.57 -5.13 -30.78
CA LEU A 137 -14.05 -5.73 -29.57
C LEU A 137 -12.51 -5.75 -29.56
N LYS A 138 -11.90 -6.14 -30.69
CA LYS A 138 -10.44 -6.10 -30.88
C LYS A 138 -9.91 -4.67 -30.71
N ARG A 139 -10.52 -3.68 -31.37
CA ARG A 139 -10.11 -2.27 -31.27
C ARG A 139 -10.19 -1.75 -29.84
N LEU A 140 -11.25 -2.07 -29.10
CA LEU A 140 -11.37 -1.67 -27.70
C LEU A 140 -10.30 -2.33 -26.82
N GLY A 141 -10.08 -3.64 -26.99
CA GLY A 141 -9.04 -4.35 -26.27
C GLY A 141 -7.64 -3.79 -26.53
N ASP A 142 -7.32 -3.54 -27.80
CA ASP A 142 -6.05 -2.94 -28.22
C ASP A 142 -5.88 -1.52 -27.65
N ALA A 143 -6.93 -0.70 -27.68
CA ALA A 143 -6.90 0.65 -27.11
C ALA A 143 -6.66 0.64 -25.59
N ILE A 144 -7.37 -0.24 -24.86
CA ILE A 144 -7.20 -0.37 -23.41
C ILE A 144 -5.75 -0.72 -23.06
N LEU A 145 -5.18 -1.74 -23.70
CA LEU A 145 -3.82 -2.20 -23.37
C LEU A 145 -2.75 -1.18 -23.75
N ALA A 146 -2.93 -0.49 -24.88
CA ALA A 146 -2.06 0.62 -25.29
C ALA A 146 -2.10 1.78 -24.29
N GLU A 147 -3.28 2.18 -23.82
CA GLU A 147 -3.45 3.24 -22.82
C GLU A 147 -2.88 2.87 -21.45
N LEU A 148 -3.01 1.59 -21.05
CA LEU A 148 -2.38 1.09 -19.83
C LEU A 148 -0.84 1.10 -19.93
N GLY A 149 -0.28 1.13 -21.15
CA GLY A 149 1.16 1.06 -21.37
C GLY A 149 1.75 -0.32 -21.06
N VAL A 150 0.92 -1.37 -21.11
CA VAL A 150 1.36 -2.74 -20.86
C VAL A 150 2.15 -3.22 -22.07
N ARG A 151 3.40 -3.64 -21.85
CA ARG A 151 4.21 -4.25 -22.91
C ARG A 151 3.71 -5.67 -23.19
N GLU A 152 3.45 -5.96 -24.45
CA GLU A 152 3.05 -7.29 -24.91
C GLU A 152 4.20 -7.98 -25.64
N GLU A 153 4.51 -9.20 -25.23
CA GLU A 153 5.55 -10.04 -25.83
C GLU A 153 4.99 -11.41 -26.24
N SER A 154 5.57 -12.03 -27.27
CA SER A 154 5.18 -13.39 -27.66
C SER A 154 5.81 -14.40 -26.69
N GLY A 155 5.00 -15.34 -26.18
CA GLY A 155 5.44 -16.41 -25.29
C GLY A 155 4.75 -17.74 -25.61
N ALA A 156 5.20 -18.82 -24.97
CA ALA A 156 4.58 -20.14 -25.14
C ALA A 156 3.26 -20.29 -24.37
N ALA A 157 3.06 -19.47 -23.33
CA ALA A 157 1.90 -19.51 -22.45
C ALA A 157 1.55 -18.10 -21.96
N PRO A 158 0.27 -17.83 -21.60
CA PRO A 158 -0.16 -16.56 -21.03
C PRO A 158 0.43 -16.40 -19.62
N LEU A 159 1.33 -15.44 -19.46
CA LEU A 159 2.06 -15.18 -18.22
C LEU A 159 2.28 -13.67 -18.05
N PHE A 160 2.14 -13.16 -16.83
CA PHE A 160 2.68 -11.85 -16.48
C PHE A 160 4.11 -12.01 -15.95
N ASP A 161 5.09 -11.33 -16.56
CA ASP A 161 6.48 -11.31 -16.12
C ASP A 161 6.71 -10.06 -15.24
N PRO A 162 6.79 -10.22 -13.90
CA PRO A 162 6.90 -9.08 -12.99
C PRO A 162 8.27 -8.40 -13.04
N VAL A 163 9.31 -9.09 -13.53
CA VAL A 163 10.66 -8.54 -13.66
C VAL A 163 10.73 -7.68 -14.92
N ALA A 164 10.23 -8.20 -16.04
CA ALA A 164 10.21 -7.46 -17.30
C ALA A 164 9.06 -6.43 -17.40
N GLN A 165 8.10 -6.48 -16.46
CA GLN A 165 6.89 -5.64 -16.47
C GLN A 165 6.13 -5.74 -17.80
N CYS A 166 6.05 -6.96 -18.34
CA CYS A 166 5.38 -7.26 -19.60
C CYS A 166 4.39 -8.43 -19.43
N ILE A 167 3.39 -8.50 -20.29
CA ILE A 167 2.53 -9.68 -20.43
C ILE A 167 3.02 -10.48 -21.64
N ARG A 168 3.19 -11.79 -21.44
CA ARG A 168 3.56 -12.75 -22.49
C ARG A 168 2.33 -13.54 -22.89
N LEU A 169 2.08 -13.62 -24.19
CA LEU A 169 0.93 -14.32 -24.74
C LEU A 169 1.35 -15.24 -25.90
N PRO A 170 0.72 -16.42 -26.06
CA PRO A 170 0.78 -17.18 -27.30
C PRO A 170 0.32 -16.35 -28.50
N GLN A 171 0.72 -16.78 -29.69
CA GLN A 171 0.18 -16.19 -30.92
C GLN A 171 -1.35 -16.34 -30.95
N ALA A 172 -2.06 -15.39 -31.57
CA ALA A 172 -3.52 -15.35 -31.56
C ALA A 172 -4.18 -16.67 -32.03
N GLY A 173 -3.55 -17.42 -32.94
CA GLY A 173 -4.05 -18.71 -33.43
C GLY A 173 -4.10 -19.85 -32.40
N TYR A 174 -3.49 -19.66 -31.23
CA TYR A 174 -3.58 -20.59 -30.10
C TYR A 174 -4.88 -20.45 -29.30
N PHE A 175 -5.59 -19.33 -29.45
CA PHE A 175 -6.86 -19.07 -28.76
C PHE A 175 -8.03 -19.51 -29.61
N ARG A 176 -9.08 -20.09 -29.00
CA ARG A 176 -10.25 -20.58 -29.76
C ARG A 176 -11.09 -19.46 -30.35
N SER A 177 -11.01 -18.27 -29.75
CA SER A 177 -11.74 -17.09 -30.19
C SER A 177 -11.02 -15.81 -29.78
N LEU A 178 -11.39 -14.69 -30.42
CA LEU A 178 -10.94 -13.36 -30.02
C LEU A 178 -11.33 -13.04 -28.56
N ARG A 179 -12.49 -13.52 -28.11
CA ARG A 179 -12.96 -13.30 -26.74
C ARG A 179 -12.04 -13.95 -25.72
N GLU A 180 -11.55 -15.15 -26.02
CA GLU A 180 -10.62 -15.88 -25.19
C GLU A 180 -9.24 -15.19 -25.12
N LEU A 181 -8.74 -14.72 -26.27
CA LEU A 181 -7.52 -13.90 -26.34
C LEU A 181 -7.63 -12.63 -25.50
N LEU A 182 -8.76 -11.91 -25.61
CA LEU A 182 -8.98 -10.68 -24.86
C LEU A 182 -9.18 -10.92 -23.37
N ALA A 183 -9.92 -11.96 -22.97
CA ALA A 183 -10.04 -12.35 -21.57
C ALA A 183 -8.67 -12.66 -20.97
N ALA A 184 -7.80 -13.37 -21.71
CA ALA A 184 -6.43 -13.62 -21.27
C ALA A 184 -5.61 -12.33 -21.16
N ARG A 185 -5.66 -11.43 -22.14
CA ARG A 185 -4.98 -10.12 -22.10
C ARG A 185 -5.42 -9.29 -20.89
N LEU A 186 -6.73 -9.16 -20.66
CA LEU A 186 -7.28 -8.36 -19.56
C LEU A 186 -6.97 -8.97 -18.19
N ARG A 187 -6.94 -10.30 -18.08
CA ARG A 187 -6.48 -10.99 -16.85
C ARG A 187 -5.03 -10.68 -16.55
N LEU A 188 -4.14 -10.78 -17.54
CA LEU A 188 -2.73 -10.46 -17.35
C LEU A 188 -2.52 -8.95 -17.09
N ALA A 189 -3.32 -8.08 -17.71
CA ALA A 189 -3.32 -6.65 -17.42
C ALA A 189 -3.79 -6.35 -15.98
N ALA A 190 -4.77 -7.11 -15.45
CA ALA A 190 -5.16 -7.02 -14.04
C ALA A 190 -4.00 -7.45 -13.12
N GLN A 191 -3.31 -8.56 -13.41
CA GLN A 191 -2.13 -8.99 -12.66
C GLN A 191 -1.02 -7.93 -12.67
N TRP A 192 -0.73 -7.37 -13.84
CA TRP A 192 0.24 -6.28 -13.99
C TRP A 192 -0.15 -5.07 -13.15
N ALA A 193 -1.42 -4.65 -13.21
CA ALA A 193 -1.93 -3.51 -12.47
C ALA A 193 -1.85 -3.73 -10.95
N GLU A 194 -1.99 -4.97 -10.49
CA GLU A 194 -1.86 -5.29 -9.07
C GLU A 194 -0.42 -5.17 -8.56
N GLN A 195 0.58 -5.40 -9.41
CA GLN A 195 2.00 -5.45 -9.04
C GLN A 195 2.78 -4.16 -9.32
N ARG A 196 2.15 -3.16 -9.95
CA ARG A 196 2.82 -1.90 -10.36
C ARG A 196 3.36 -1.11 -9.16
N GLU A 197 4.58 -0.61 -9.28
CA GLU A 197 5.29 0.06 -8.17
C GLU A 197 4.82 1.47 -7.83
N ASP A 198 4.05 2.10 -8.70
CA ASP A 198 3.45 3.40 -8.49
C ASP A 198 2.00 3.31 -8.00
N ARG A 199 1.47 2.07 -7.88
CA ARG A 199 0.16 1.84 -7.29
C ARG A 199 0.15 2.51 -5.90
N PRO A 200 -0.86 3.33 -5.57
CA PRO A 200 -0.96 3.94 -4.26
C PRO A 200 -0.75 2.90 -3.16
N ARG A 201 0.11 3.18 -2.16
CA ARG A 201 0.45 2.21 -1.11
C ARG A 201 -0.79 1.66 -0.39
N ALA A 202 -1.84 2.47 -0.25
CA ALA A 202 -3.13 2.06 0.31
C ALA A 202 -3.81 0.91 -0.46
N LEU A 203 -3.48 0.75 -1.74
CA LEU A 203 -3.97 -0.31 -2.62
C LEU A 203 -2.96 -1.46 -2.75
N ARG A 204 -1.76 -1.34 -2.17
CA ARG A 204 -0.76 -2.41 -2.16
C ARG A 204 -0.98 -3.34 -0.98
N ARG A 205 -0.96 -4.64 -1.22
CA ARG A 205 -0.85 -5.64 -0.15
C ARG A 205 0.61 -5.71 0.30
N PRO A 206 0.93 -5.90 1.59
CA PRO A 206 2.19 -6.53 1.96
C PRO A 206 2.26 -7.87 1.21
N ARG A 207 3.28 -8.07 0.37
CA ARG A 207 3.45 -9.26 -0.48
C ARG A 207 3.49 -10.52 0.41
N ARG A 208 2.32 -11.11 0.69
CA ARG A 208 2.22 -12.41 1.37
C ARG A 208 2.33 -13.57 0.39
N HIS A 209 2.09 -13.29 -0.89
CA HIS A 209 1.83 -14.29 -1.89
C HIS A 209 2.83 -14.19 -3.04
N ALA A 210 3.32 -15.33 -3.49
CA ALA A 210 4.19 -15.42 -4.65
C ALA A 210 3.40 -15.05 -5.93
N PRO A 211 4.07 -14.64 -7.02
CA PRO A 211 3.41 -14.37 -8.32
C PRO A 211 2.55 -15.52 -8.84
N ASP A 212 2.84 -16.76 -8.42
CA ASP A 212 2.11 -17.97 -8.75
C ASP A 212 1.00 -18.33 -7.75
N ASP A 213 0.63 -17.42 -6.84
CA ASP A 213 -0.45 -17.67 -5.90
C ASP A 213 -1.80 -17.79 -6.63
N PRO A 214 -2.48 -18.95 -6.48
CA PRO A 214 -3.76 -19.15 -7.13
C PRO A 214 -4.88 -18.21 -6.66
N LEU A 215 -4.75 -17.51 -5.52
CA LEU A 215 -5.70 -16.45 -5.14
C LEU A 215 -5.53 -15.20 -6.00
N GLU A 216 -4.29 -14.78 -6.26
CA GLU A 216 -4.00 -13.64 -7.17
C GLU A 216 -4.55 -13.90 -8.57
N ASP A 217 -4.40 -15.14 -9.07
CA ASP A 217 -4.96 -15.56 -10.35
C ASP A 217 -6.50 -15.50 -10.35
N LEU A 218 -7.15 -15.95 -9.26
CA LEU A 218 -8.60 -15.87 -9.10
C LEU A 218 -9.11 -14.42 -9.12
N TRP A 219 -8.47 -13.50 -8.39
CA TRP A 219 -8.88 -12.09 -8.36
C TRP A 219 -8.66 -11.39 -9.69
N SER A 220 -7.56 -11.70 -10.36
CA SER A 220 -7.30 -11.20 -11.72
C SER A 220 -8.31 -11.74 -12.73
N GLN A 221 -8.73 -13.00 -12.58
CA GLN A 221 -9.76 -13.59 -13.41
C GLN A 221 -11.13 -12.95 -13.19
N LEU A 222 -11.52 -12.69 -11.93
CA LEU A 222 -12.75 -11.94 -11.63
C LEU A 222 -12.71 -10.51 -12.17
N THR A 223 -11.55 -9.84 -12.09
CA THR A 223 -11.36 -8.51 -12.66
C THR A 223 -11.53 -8.56 -14.19
N ALA A 224 -10.91 -9.53 -14.86
CA ALA A 224 -11.06 -9.73 -16.30
C ALA A 224 -12.52 -10.02 -16.69
N SER A 225 -13.26 -10.82 -15.90
CA SER A 225 -14.69 -11.02 -16.10
C SER A 225 -15.43 -9.68 -16.12
N LEU A 226 -15.24 -8.86 -15.09
CA LEU A 226 -15.87 -7.54 -14.96
C LEU A 226 -15.55 -6.61 -16.13
N LEU A 227 -14.29 -6.59 -16.57
CA LEU A 227 -13.87 -5.82 -17.75
C LEU A 227 -14.51 -6.33 -19.05
N MET A 228 -14.57 -7.66 -19.24
CA MET A 228 -15.25 -8.25 -20.40
C MET A 228 -16.74 -7.92 -20.41
N GLY A 229 -17.39 -7.93 -19.24
CA GLY A 229 -18.76 -7.45 -19.10
C GLY A 229 -18.91 -6.00 -19.56
N LEU A 230 -18.04 -5.09 -19.12
CA LEU A 230 -18.05 -3.69 -19.58
C LEU A 230 -17.86 -3.55 -21.10
N LEU A 231 -17.17 -4.49 -21.75
CA LEU A 231 -17.06 -4.55 -23.21
C LEU A 231 -18.32 -5.09 -23.89
N GLY A 232 -19.37 -5.42 -23.14
CA GLY A 232 -20.61 -6.00 -23.63
C GLY A 232 -20.53 -7.50 -23.91
N VAL A 233 -19.46 -8.17 -23.47
CA VAL A 233 -19.21 -9.58 -23.79
C VAL A 233 -19.25 -10.39 -22.50
N GLY A 234 -20.09 -11.43 -22.47
CA GLY A 234 -20.02 -12.42 -21.39
C GLY A 234 -18.64 -13.06 -21.39
N ALA A 235 -17.93 -13.01 -20.26
CA ALA A 235 -16.65 -13.67 -20.13
C ALA A 235 -16.87 -15.18 -20.22
N ASP A 236 -16.52 -15.78 -21.36
CA ASP A 236 -16.31 -17.22 -21.40
C ASP A 236 -14.98 -17.49 -20.71
N LEU A 237 -15.06 -17.82 -19.42
CA LEU A 237 -13.90 -18.00 -18.57
C LEU A 237 -13.11 -19.26 -18.89
N SER A 238 -13.62 -20.11 -19.79
CA SER A 238 -12.92 -21.27 -20.29
C SER A 238 -11.71 -20.87 -21.15
N THR A 239 -10.58 -20.54 -20.54
CA THR A 239 -9.30 -20.45 -21.26
C THR A 239 -8.65 -21.83 -21.36
N PRO A 240 -8.10 -22.24 -22.52
CA PRO A 240 -7.46 -23.55 -22.72
C PRO A 240 -6.05 -23.64 -22.13
N PHE A 241 -5.40 -22.51 -21.82
CA PHE A 241 -3.99 -22.47 -21.39
C PHE A 241 -3.75 -22.62 -19.89
N ARG A 242 -4.79 -22.44 -19.08
CA ARG A 242 -4.88 -22.97 -17.71
C ARG A 242 -6.29 -23.46 -17.54
N PRO A 243 -6.53 -24.62 -16.92
CA PRO A 243 -7.89 -25.00 -16.57
C PRO A 243 -8.44 -23.88 -15.68
N SER A 244 -9.33 -23.06 -16.24
CA SER A 244 -10.29 -22.24 -15.50
C SER A 244 -11.05 -23.07 -14.45
N GLY A 245 -10.98 -24.41 -14.57
CA GLY A 245 -11.26 -25.39 -13.53
C GLY A 245 -10.50 -25.23 -12.20
N LEU A 246 -9.60 -24.26 -11.99
CA LEU A 246 -9.11 -23.94 -10.64
C LEU A 246 -9.90 -22.83 -9.94
N ALA A 247 -10.57 -21.93 -10.67
CA ALA A 247 -11.28 -20.80 -10.06
C ALA A 247 -12.46 -21.26 -9.19
N VAL A 248 -13.29 -22.17 -9.72
CA VAL A 248 -14.43 -22.74 -9.00
C VAL A 248 -13.98 -23.55 -7.78
N PRO A 249 -13.04 -24.52 -7.88
CA PRO A 249 -12.52 -25.21 -6.70
C PRO A 249 -11.80 -24.29 -5.71
N MET A 250 -11.16 -23.22 -6.16
CA MET A 250 -10.55 -22.24 -5.26
C MET A 250 -11.62 -21.48 -4.47
N LEU A 251 -12.67 -20.99 -5.14
CA LEU A 251 -13.79 -20.35 -4.47
C LEU A 251 -14.47 -21.31 -3.49
N GLN A 252 -14.71 -22.56 -3.88
CA GLN A 252 -15.25 -23.58 -2.96
C GLN A 252 -14.37 -23.78 -1.73
N ARG A 253 -13.03 -23.80 -1.90
CA ARG A 253 -12.08 -23.86 -0.77
C ARG A 253 -12.14 -22.62 0.12
N LEU A 254 -12.18 -21.42 -0.47
CA LEU A 254 -12.30 -20.16 0.28
C LEU A 254 -13.59 -20.10 1.08
N LEU A 255 -14.71 -20.51 0.48
CA LEU A 255 -16.02 -20.55 1.14
C LEU A 255 -16.04 -21.51 2.35
N ALA A 256 -15.26 -22.59 2.29
CA ALA A 256 -15.14 -23.55 3.38
C ALA A 256 -14.14 -23.12 4.46
N ALA A 257 -13.07 -22.39 4.09
CA ALA A 257 -11.97 -22.07 4.98
C ALA A 257 -12.07 -20.67 5.62
N ASP A 258 -12.29 -19.63 4.82
CA ASP A 258 -12.26 -18.24 5.28
C ASP A 258 -13.06 -17.31 4.36
N PHE A 259 -14.29 -16.98 4.77
CA PHE A 259 -15.14 -16.03 4.06
C PHE A 259 -14.58 -14.59 4.09
N THR A 260 -13.70 -14.27 5.04
CA THR A 260 -13.07 -12.95 5.14
C THR A 260 -12.10 -12.72 3.99
N GLU A 261 -11.29 -13.72 3.62
CA GLU A 261 -10.40 -13.62 2.46
C GLU A 261 -11.21 -13.43 1.17
N LEU A 262 -12.42 -14.01 1.07
CA LEU A 262 -13.33 -13.77 -0.06
C LEU A 262 -13.87 -12.33 -0.08
N LEU A 263 -14.24 -11.76 1.07
CA LEU A 263 -14.67 -10.36 1.19
C LEU A 263 -13.54 -9.41 0.75
N LEU A 264 -12.32 -9.65 1.26
CA LEU A 264 -11.14 -8.86 0.92
C LEU A 264 -10.77 -9.02 -0.57
N GLY A 265 -10.80 -10.24 -1.10
CA GLY A 265 -10.57 -10.53 -2.51
C GLY A 265 -11.55 -9.79 -3.42
N ALA A 266 -12.83 -9.79 -3.09
CA ALA A 266 -13.84 -9.06 -3.86
C ALA A 266 -13.65 -7.54 -3.78
N GLN A 267 -13.20 -6.99 -2.64
CA GLN A 267 -12.81 -5.59 -2.55
C GLN A 267 -11.61 -5.27 -3.44
N ARG A 268 -10.61 -6.16 -3.50
CA ARG A 268 -9.42 -5.98 -4.36
C ARG A 268 -9.77 -5.89 -5.83
N VAL A 269 -10.72 -6.71 -6.28
CA VAL A 269 -11.24 -6.66 -7.65
C VAL A 269 -11.79 -5.27 -7.98
N GLU A 270 -12.56 -4.66 -7.07
CA GLU A 270 -13.10 -3.30 -7.27
C GLU A 270 -12.01 -2.23 -7.28
N LEU A 271 -10.99 -2.37 -6.42
CA LEU A 271 -9.84 -1.47 -6.40
C LEU A 271 -9.01 -1.58 -7.69
N ALA A 272 -8.83 -2.80 -8.21
CA ALA A 272 -8.14 -3.04 -9.48
C ALA A 272 -8.92 -2.41 -10.65
N LEU A 273 -10.25 -2.58 -10.71
CA LEU A 273 -11.10 -1.93 -11.72
C LEU A 273 -11.04 -0.41 -11.65
N THR A 274 -11.07 0.15 -10.43
CA THR A 274 -10.99 1.60 -10.23
C THR A 274 -9.65 2.14 -10.72
N TRP A 275 -8.56 1.44 -10.39
CA TRP A 275 -7.21 1.82 -10.81
C TRP A 275 -7.03 1.71 -12.33
N LEU A 276 -7.46 0.59 -12.93
CA LEU A 276 -7.43 0.40 -14.39
C LEU A 276 -8.26 1.48 -15.11
N GLY A 277 -9.41 1.86 -14.57
CA GLY A 277 -10.23 2.96 -15.09
C GLY A 277 -9.55 4.33 -15.00
N GLN A 278 -8.69 4.56 -14.01
CA GLN A 278 -7.89 5.80 -13.92
C GLN A 278 -6.77 5.83 -14.96
N LEU A 279 -6.19 4.68 -15.29
CA LEU A 279 -5.10 4.57 -16.25
C LEU A 279 -5.57 4.54 -17.71
N SER A 280 -6.75 3.98 -17.99
CA SER A 280 -7.29 3.84 -19.35
C SER A 280 -8.51 4.75 -19.57
N PRO A 281 -8.37 5.84 -20.37
CA PRO A 281 -9.50 6.66 -20.81
C PRO A 281 -10.63 5.86 -21.47
N THR A 282 -10.30 4.80 -22.21
CA THR A 282 -11.28 3.88 -22.81
C THR A 282 -12.08 3.14 -21.73
N LEU A 283 -11.43 2.58 -20.71
CA LEU A 283 -12.14 1.96 -19.58
C LEU A 283 -12.99 2.98 -18.81
N ALA A 284 -12.48 4.19 -18.58
CA ALA A 284 -13.25 5.26 -17.94
C ALA A 284 -14.50 5.61 -18.76
N ALA A 285 -14.42 5.60 -20.09
CA ALA A 285 -15.56 5.83 -20.97
C ALA A 285 -16.62 4.72 -20.84
N LEU A 286 -16.20 3.45 -20.83
CA LEU A 286 -17.10 2.31 -20.63
C LEU A 286 -17.78 2.36 -19.24
N GLN A 287 -17.07 2.76 -18.19
CA GLN A 287 -17.64 2.97 -16.86
C GLN A 287 -18.66 4.13 -16.84
N ARG A 288 -18.45 5.19 -17.61
CA ARG A 288 -19.44 6.27 -17.77
C ARG A 288 -20.68 5.81 -18.53
N GLU A 289 -20.52 4.96 -19.53
CA GLU A 289 -21.65 4.34 -20.24
C GLU A 289 -22.45 3.41 -19.34
N GLU A 290 -21.79 2.60 -18.49
CA GLU A 290 -22.47 1.81 -17.46
C GLU A 290 -23.27 2.73 -16.52
N ALA A 291 -22.66 3.82 -16.05
CA ALA A 291 -23.37 4.79 -15.19
C ALA A 291 -24.55 5.45 -15.92
N GLN A 292 -24.45 5.68 -17.24
CA GLN A 292 -25.57 6.16 -18.04
C GLN A 292 -26.67 5.12 -18.16
N PHE A 293 -26.32 3.85 -18.39
CA PHE A 293 -27.29 2.75 -18.42
C PHE A 293 -28.06 2.64 -17.09
N VAL A 294 -27.36 2.79 -15.96
CA VAL A 294 -27.99 2.82 -14.64
C VAL A 294 -28.96 3.99 -14.53
N ARG A 295 -28.54 5.20 -14.92
CA ARG A 295 -29.39 6.41 -14.94
C ARG A 295 -30.65 6.23 -15.78
N ASP A 296 -30.49 5.66 -16.96
CA ASP A 296 -31.56 5.41 -17.92
C ASP A 296 -32.60 4.38 -17.45
N ASN A 297 -32.21 3.54 -16.50
CA ASN A 297 -33.05 2.51 -15.89
C ASN A 297 -33.46 2.85 -14.45
N LEU A 298 -33.23 4.08 -14.00
CA LEU A 298 -33.79 4.56 -12.74
C LEU A 298 -35.31 4.61 -12.84
N LEU A 299 -35.98 4.18 -11.78
CA LEU A 299 -37.40 4.42 -11.61
C LEU A 299 -37.58 5.86 -11.11
N VAL A 300 -37.42 6.80 -12.04
CA VAL A 300 -37.59 8.24 -11.82
C VAL A 300 -39.00 8.50 -11.31
N GLY A 301 -39.10 9.35 -10.30
CA GLY A 301 -40.34 9.66 -9.64
C GLY A 301 -40.66 8.77 -8.44
N LEU A 302 -39.77 7.87 -8.01
CA LEU A 302 -39.81 7.25 -6.66
C LEU A 302 -39.42 8.20 -5.53
N GLU A 303 -38.89 9.38 -5.85
CA GLU A 303 -39.05 10.58 -5.02
C GLU A 303 -40.51 10.58 -4.51
N PRO A 304 -40.76 10.66 -3.21
CA PRO A 304 -42.12 10.69 -2.70
C PRO A 304 -42.81 11.91 -3.31
N SER A 305 -43.79 11.66 -4.19
CA SER A 305 -44.46 12.66 -5.02
C SER A 305 -44.69 13.96 -4.24
N SER A 306 -43.97 15.01 -4.63
CA SER A 306 -44.06 16.35 -4.04
C SER A 306 -45.25 17.16 -4.56
N SER A 307 -46.14 16.55 -5.35
CA SER A 307 -47.26 17.23 -6.01
C SER A 307 -48.66 16.92 -5.45
N GLN A 308 -48.78 16.02 -4.48
CA GLN A 308 -49.89 16.13 -3.54
C GLN A 308 -49.40 17.09 -2.47
N ALA A 309 -50.15 18.15 -2.16
CA ALA A 309 -49.85 19.06 -1.07
C ALA A 309 -49.75 18.26 0.23
N VAL A 310 -48.56 17.77 0.51
CA VAL A 310 -48.18 17.22 1.80
C VAL A 310 -48.28 18.42 2.73
N PRO A 311 -49.09 18.38 3.81
CA PRO A 311 -49.12 19.47 4.78
C PRO A 311 -47.68 19.81 5.16
N GLU A 312 -47.30 21.09 5.17
CA GLU A 312 -45.91 21.57 5.35
C GLU A 312 -45.11 20.75 6.38
N ALA A 313 -45.74 20.37 7.49
CA ALA A 313 -45.17 19.51 8.52
C ALA A 313 -44.56 18.17 8.01
N ALA A 314 -45.17 17.52 7.03
CA ALA A 314 -44.67 16.26 6.47
C ALA A 314 -43.68 16.47 5.30
N ALA A 315 -43.54 17.68 4.77
CA ALA A 315 -42.41 18.03 3.90
C ALA A 315 -41.14 18.23 4.75
N ASP A 316 -41.26 18.91 5.88
CA ASP A 316 -40.17 19.10 6.85
C ASP A 316 -39.66 17.77 7.42
N GLU A 317 -40.57 16.84 7.76
CA GLU A 317 -40.19 15.48 8.19
C GLU A 317 -39.45 14.69 7.11
N ARG A 318 -39.83 14.84 5.84
CA ARG A 318 -39.14 14.15 4.73
C ARG A 318 -37.77 14.75 4.48
N GLU A 319 -37.64 16.07 4.50
CA GLU A 319 -36.35 16.72 4.36
C GLU A 319 -35.42 16.34 5.53
N ALA A 320 -35.98 16.22 6.75
CA ALA A 320 -35.25 15.68 7.89
C ALA A 320 -34.79 14.23 7.66
N GLN A 321 -35.64 13.35 7.12
CA GLN A 321 -35.26 11.96 6.80
C GLN A 321 -34.19 11.87 5.69
N VAL A 322 -34.27 12.71 4.65
CA VAL A 322 -33.26 12.76 3.59
C VAL A 322 -31.92 13.24 4.14
N ARG A 323 -31.93 14.28 5.00
CA ARG A 323 -30.73 14.72 5.72
C ARG A 323 -30.16 13.61 6.60
N GLU A 324 -31.00 12.94 7.38
CA GLU A 324 -30.58 11.83 8.25
C GLU A 324 -29.97 10.65 7.46
N ALA A 325 -30.56 10.30 6.32
CA ALA A 325 -30.05 9.26 5.43
C ALA A 325 -28.71 9.68 4.81
N GLY A 326 -28.58 10.94 4.37
CA GLY A 326 -27.32 11.50 3.88
C GLY A 326 -26.21 11.46 4.93
N ARG A 327 -26.52 11.86 6.17
CA ARG A 327 -25.60 11.75 7.32
C ARG A 327 -25.17 10.32 7.57
N HIS A 328 -26.09 9.35 7.54
CA HIS A 328 -25.76 7.93 7.72
C HIS A 328 -24.86 7.39 6.61
N ALA A 329 -25.12 7.75 5.35
CA ALA A 329 -24.27 7.37 4.23
C ALA A 329 -22.85 7.91 4.41
N LEU A 330 -22.73 9.19 4.78
CA LEU A 330 -21.46 9.86 5.00
C LEU A 330 -20.67 9.26 6.18
N LEU A 331 -21.33 8.95 7.30
CA LEU A 331 -20.71 8.23 8.41
C LEU A 331 -20.24 6.82 8.05
N THR A 332 -20.95 6.17 7.13
CA THR A 332 -20.55 4.85 6.61
C THR A 332 -19.29 4.98 5.77
N GLU A 333 -19.18 5.99 4.91
CA GLU A 333 -17.95 6.26 4.16
C GLU A 333 -16.77 6.59 5.08
N VAL A 334 -16.99 7.41 6.11
CA VAL A 334 -15.97 7.73 7.13
C VAL A 334 -15.48 6.46 7.85
N ALA A 335 -16.39 5.55 8.20
CA ALA A 335 -16.04 4.29 8.85
C ALA A 335 -15.31 3.31 7.89
N LEU A 336 -15.51 3.47 6.58
CA LEU A 336 -14.87 2.67 5.53
C LEU A 336 -13.50 3.21 5.13
N LEU A 337 -13.19 4.46 5.48
CA LEU A 337 -11.89 5.06 5.18
C LEU A 337 -10.80 4.28 5.92
N ALA A 338 -9.94 3.60 5.17
CA ALA A 338 -8.95 2.71 5.76
C ALA A 338 -7.76 3.49 6.31
N ALA A 339 -7.13 2.99 7.38
CA ALA A 339 -5.86 3.50 7.93
C ALA A 339 -4.80 3.80 6.85
N PRO A 340 -4.57 2.94 5.83
CA PRO A 340 -3.63 3.25 4.76
C PRO A 340 -4.01 4.45 3.87
N GLU A 341 -5.31 4.71 3.67
CA GLU A 341 -5.77 5.91 2.95
C GLU A 341 -5.52 7.17 3.77
N LEU A 342 -5.75 7.12 5.09
CA LEU A 342 -5.45 8.21 6.02
C LEU A 342 -3.96 8.54 6.03
N ALA A 343 -3.09 7.52 6.12
CA ALA A 343 -1.65 7.67 6.06
C ALA A 343 -1.19 8.40 4.77
N HIS A 344 -1.82 8.12 3.63
CA HIS A 344 -1.50 8.81 2.38
C HIS A 344 -1.85 10.30 2.42
N LEU A 345 -3.02 10.63 2.97
CA LEU A 345 -3.47 12.02 3.11
C LEU A 345 -2.59 12.78 4.11
N LEU A 346 -2.16 12.12 5.20
CA LEU A 346 -1.20 12.67 6.17
C LEU A 346 0.18 12.91 5.53
N ALA A 347 0.69 11.96 4.75
CA ALA A 347 1.97 12.10 4.05
C ALA A 347 1.95 13.28 3.07
N GLY A 348 0.86 13.43 2.30
CA GLY A 348 0.70 14.55 1.37
C GLY A 348 0.64 15.92 2.05
N ARG A 349 0.02 16.02 3.25
CA ARG A 349 -0.15 17.30 3.94
C ARG A 349 1.02 17.67 4.86
N PHE A 350 1.61 16.71 5.56
CA PHE A 350 2.65 16.94 6.57
C PHE A 350 4.05 16.51 6.13
N GLY A 351 4.20 15.88 4.96
CA GLY A 351 5.50 15.40 4.48
C GLY A 351 6.09 14.23 5.29
N VAL A 352 5.24 13.48 6.01
CA VAL A 352 5.69 12.36 6.85
C VAL A 352 5.76 11.08 6.02
N GLY A 353 6.94 10.45 6.00
CA GLY A 353 7.19 9.24 5.19
C GLY A 353 6.63 7.95 5.76
N GLU A 354 6.61 7.82 7.10
CA GLU A 354 6.10 6.66 7.82
C GLU A 354 5.56 7.10 9.20
N VAL A 355 4.37 6.62 9.55
CA VAL A 355 3.69 6.90 10.82
C VAL A 355 3.58 5.57 11.57
N LEU A 356 3.91 5.53 12.86
CA LEU A 356 3.77 4.29 13.63
C LEU A 356 2.29 3.88 13.70
N PRO A 357 1.99 2.56 13.73
CA PRO A 357 0.62 2.07 13.79
C PRO A 357 -0.21 2.66 14.94
N GLU A 358 0.40 2.91 16.09
CA GLU A 358 -0.27 3.50 17.26
C GLU A 358 -0.67 4.96 17.00
N THR A 359 0.20 5.73 16.34
CA THR A 359 -0.07 7.12 15.97
C THR A 359 -1.15 7.20 14.89
N ASP A 360 -1.09 6.33 13.88
CA ASP A 360 -2.11 6.25 12.82
C ASP A 360 -3.48 5.89 13.40
N ALA A 361 -3.53 4.89 14.30
CA ALA A 361 -4.76 4.54 15.01
C ALA A 361 -5.31 5.70 15.86
N ALA A 362 -4.45 6.44 16.55
CA ALA A 362 -4.86 7.60 17.35
C ALA A 362 -5.40 8.75 16.48
N ILE A 363 -4.79 9.02 15.32
CA ILE A 363 -5.30 10.02 14.37
C ILE A 363 -6.63 9.56 13.79
N HIS A 364 -6.73 8.29 13.39
CA HIS A 364 -7.95 7.71 12.85
C HIS A 364 -9.12 7.78 13.86
N GLU A 365 -8.89 7.42 15.12
CA GLU A 365 -9.92 7.50 16.17
C GLU A 365 -10.39 8.94 16.39
N ARG A 366 -9.47 9.90 16.42
CA ARG A 366 -9.80 11.34 16.53
C ARG A 366 -10.61 11.82 15.33
N PHE A 367 -10.23 11.41 14.12
CA PHE A 367 -10.97 11.72 12.91
C PHE A 367 -12.39 11.14 12.97
N GLN A 368 -12.57 9.86 13.31
CA GLN A 368 -13.90 9.26 13.39
C GLN A 368 -14.79 9.97 14.42
N ARG A 369 -14.23 10.34 15.58
CA ARG A 369 -14.97 11.05 16.62
C ARG A 369 -15.36 12.46 16.18
N TRP A 370 -14.44 13.19 15.56
CA TRP A 370 -14.69 14.52 15.00
C TRP A 370 -15.75 14.45 13.89
N ALA A 371 -15.55 13.57 12.90
CA ALA A 371 -16.46 13.44 11.75
C ALA A 371 -17.87 13.05 12.22
N ARG A 372 -17.99 12.15 13.20
CA ARG A 372 -19.28 11.84 13.81
C ARG A 372 -19.95 13.08 14.40
N ALA A 373 -19.24 13.84 15.23
CA ALA A 373 -19.79 15.05 15.85
C ALA A 373 -20.22 16.10 14.82
N GLU A 374 -19.42 16.32 13.76
CA GLU A 374 -19.72 17.32 12.74
C GLU A 374 -20.90 16.92 11.83
N VAL A 375 -20.98 15.64 11.47
CA VAL A 375 -22.05 15.10 10.64
C VAL A 375 -23.37 15.02 11.43
N GLU A 376 -23.33 14.62 12.71
CA GLU A 376 -24.52 14.63 13.58
C GLU A 376 -25.00 16.07 13.86
N ALA A 377 -24.08 17.04 13.92
CA ALA A 377 -24.41 18.46 14.01
C ALA A 377 -24.98 19.07 12.70
N GLY A 378 -25.04 18.30 11.62
CA GLY A 378 -25.64 18.73 10.35
C GLY A 378 -24.80 19.73 9.54
N ARG A 379 -23.50 19.90 9.86
CA ARG A 379 -22.65 20.89 9.17
C ARG A 379 -22.43 20.57 7.68
N PHE A 380 -22.68 19.33 7.28
CA PHE A 380 -22.53 18.84 5.91
C PHE A 380 -23.87 18.56 5.20
N ASP A 381 -25.02 18.93 5.79
CA ASP A 381 -26.33 18.66 5.16
C ASP A 381 -26.54 19.42 3.84
N ALA A 382 -25.96 20.63 3.73
CA ALA A 382 -26.14 21.50 2.58
C ALA A 382 -25.04 21.35 1.51
N ARG A 383 -24.00 20.55 1.77
CA ARG A 383 -22.85 20.40 0.87
C ARG A 383 -22.54 18.93 0.65
N PRO A 384 -22.52 18.44 -0.60
CA PRO A 384 -22.04 17.10 -0.87
C PRO A 384 -20.56 17.03 -0.46
N ALA A 385 -20.28 16.27 0.60
CA ALA A 385 -18.94 15.95 1.06
C ALA A 385 -18.78 14.43 1.01
N ASP A 386 -17.57 13.97 0.68
CA ASP A 386 -17.17 12.58 0.83
C ASP A 386 -16.23 12.45 2.04
N ALA A 387 -15.90 11.22 2.43
CA ALA A 387 -15.00 10.96 3.57
C ALA A 387 -13.62 11.63 3.43
N ARG A 388 -13.11 11.85 2.20
CA ARG A 388 -11.82 12.50 1.97
C ARG A 388 -11.90 14.00 2.20
N ALA A 389 -12.98 14.65 1.76
CA ALA A 389 -13.24 16.06 2.01
C ALA A 389 -13.40 16.33 3.52
N LEU A 390 -14.12 15.46 4.23
CA LEU A 390 -14.21 15.48 5.70
C LEU A 390 -12.84 15.37 6.35
N PHE A 391 -11.99 14.45 5.90
CA PHE A 391 -10.65 14.32 6.44
C PHE A 391 -9.80 15.56 6.18
N GLY A 392 -9.92 16.19 5.01
CA GLY A 392 -9.29 17.48 4.71
C GLY A 392 -9.68 18.55 5.72
N HIS A 393 -10.99 18.71 5.98
CA HIS A 393 -11.51 19.65 6.97
C HIS A 393 -11.07 19.32 8.40
N PHE A 394 -10.99 18.03 8.76
CA PHE A 394 -10.44 17.59 10.04
C PHE A 394 -8.99 18.04 10.20
N LEU A 395 -8.16 17.87 9.17
CA LEU A 395 -6.76 18.28 9.22
C LEU A 395 -6.58 19.80 9.28
N GLU A 396 -7.47 20.57 8.66
CA GLU A 396 -7.46 22.04 8.74
C GLU A 396 -7.82 22.56 10.14
N GLN A 397 -8.78 21.92 10.81
CA GLN A 397 -9.21 22.33 12.16
C GLN A 397 -8.31 21.76 13.27
N GLY A 398 -7.79 20.54 13.07
CA GLY A 398 -7.01 19.79 14.04
C GLY A 398 -5.50 19.81 13.77
N GLU A 399 -4.99 20.73 12.95
CA GLU A 399 -3.61 20.71 12.46
C GLU A 399 -2.58 20.66 13.59
N ALA A 400 -2.78 21.45 14.65
CA ALA A 400 -1.88 21.49 15.80
C ALA A 400 -1.84 20.17 16.58
N ASP A 401 -3.01 19.54 16.75
CA ASP A 401 -3.17 18.28 17.49
C ASP A 401 -2.57 17.10 16.74
N VAL A 402 -2.83 17.01 15.43
CA VAL A 402 -2.25 16.00 14.55
C VAL A 402 -0.74 16.21 14.45
N GLY A 403 -0.28 17.45 14.33
CA GLY A 403 1.14 17.79 14.32
C GLY A 403 1.87 17.42 15.61
N GLU A 404 1.24 17.52 16.78
CA GLU A 404 1.80 17.05 18.06
C GLU A 404 1.93 15.51 18.10
N LEU A 405 0.92 14.78 17.62
CA LEU A 405 0.98 13.31 17.51
C LEU A 405 2.14 12.87 16.60
N LEU A 406 2.27 13.50 15.43
CA LEU A 406 3.34 13.21 14.47
C LEU A 406 4.73 13.59 15.01
N ARG A 407 4.85 14.67 15.80
CA ARG A 407 6.12 15.02 16.47
C ARG A 407 6.53 13.99 17.52
N ARG A 408 5.56 13.45 18.28
CA ARG A 408 5.80 12.37 19.25
C ARG A 408 6.19 11.08 18.57
N ASP A 409 5.51 10.75 17.47
CA ASP A 409 5.81 9.61 16.60
C ASP A 409 7.27 9.64 16.12
N ALA A 410 7.69 10.75 15.52
CA ALA A 410 9.07 10.93 15.07
C ALA A 410 10.09 10.82 16.23
N ALA A 411 9.75 11.31 17.43
CA ALA A 411 10.61 11.16 18.60
C ALA A 411 10.65 9.72 19.14
N GLN A 412 9.58 8.96 19.01
CA GLN A 412 9.52 7.54 19.37
C GLN A 412 10.29 6.68 18.37
N GLN A 413 10.12 6.91 17.06
CA GLN A 413 10.90 6.24 16.02
C GLN A 413 12.41 6.49 16.21
N ARG A 414 12.82 7.73 16.54
CA ARG A 414 14.22 8.02 16.89
C ARG A 414 14.70 7.21 18.10
N ARG A 415 13.90 7.13 19.17
CA ARG A 415 14.23 6.32 20.36
C ARG A 415 14.31 4.83 20.04
N GLN A 416 13.36 4.26 19.30
CA GLN A 416 13.39 2.86 18.89
C GLN A 416 14.62 2.53 18.03
N ARG A 417 15.05 3.45 17.16
CA ARG A 417 16.30 3.32 16.40
C ARG A 417 17.52 3.36 17.33
N MET A 418 17.56 4.27 18.29
CA MET A 418 18.63 4.31 19.31
C MET A 418 18.67 3.06 20.17
N ASP A 419 17.53 2.60 20.69
CA ASP A 419 17.44 1.42 21.56
C ASP A 419 17.79 0.13 20.80
N GLY A 420 17.38 0.02 19.53
CA GLY A 420 17.79 -1.08 18.65
C GLY A 420 19.28 -1.04 18.26
N ALA A 421 19.91 0.13 18.32
CA ALA A 421 21.35 0.28 18.14
C ALA A 421 22.15 0.00 19.44
N ILE A 422 21.53 0.20 20.62
CA ILE A 422 22.12 0.05 21.95
C ILE A 422 21.75 -1.31 22.60
N GLU A 423 21.74 -2.41 21.86
CA GLU A 423 21.83 -3.74 22.51
C GLU A 423 23.28 -4.02 22.93
N PRO A 424 23.61 -4.11 24.24
CA PRO A 424 24.97 -4.34 24.70
C PRO A 424 25.25 -5.83 24.83
N ALA A 425 26.14 -6.35 24.00
CA ALA A 425 27.02 -7.43 24.45
C ALA A 425 28.15 -6.80 25.27
N VAL A 426 27.95 -6.57 26.57
CA VAL A 426 29.01 -6.07 27.47
C VAL A 426 29.04 -6.87 28.76
N GLU A 427 30.00 -7.80 28.86
CA GLU A 427 30.73 -8.05 30.10
C GLU A 427 31.76 -6.92 30.28
N ALA A 428 31.82 -6.35 31.48
CA ALA A 428 32.64 -5.20 31.82
C ALA A 428 34.10 -5.59 32.11
N LEU A 429 35.09 -4.80 31.65
CA LEU A 429 36.49 -4.75 32.14
C LEU A 429 37.18 -3.42 31.70
N PRO A 430 38.38 -3.06 32.21
CA PRO A 430 38.66 -1.76 32.83
C PRO A 430 39.45 -0.77 31.97
N THR A 431 39.44 0.48 32.43
CA THR A 431 40.03 1.68 31.83
C THR A 431 41.56 1.76 31.94
N ALA A 432 42.23 1.93 30.80
CA ALA A 432 43.56 2.55 30.72
C ALA A 432 43.59 3.54 29.54
N ARG A 433 44.05 4.77 29.81
CA ARG A 433 44.02 5.91 28.89
C ARG A 433 45.35 5.97 28.13
N ALA A 434 45.33 5.66 26.83
CA ALA A 434 46.48 5.85 25.94
C ALA A 434 46.40 7.20 25.20
N GLU A 435 47.55 7.86 25.00
CA GLU A 435 47.67 9.06 24.15
C GLU A 435 47.30 8.76 22.70
N ARG A 436 46.59 9.69 22.04
CA ARG A 436 46.08 9.55 20.67
C ARG A 436 46.96 10.34 19.69
N LEU A 437 47.40 9.69 18.60
CA LEU A 437 48.35 10.24 17.61
C LEU A 437 47.78 10.04 16.19
N ILE A 438 47.94 11.03 15.30
CA ILE A 438 47.56 10.93 13.87
C ILE A 438 48.78 11.20 12.99
N ALA A 439 49.00 10.34 11.99
CA ALA A 439 50.05 10.49 10.98
C ALA A 439 49.46 10.72 9.57
N ILE A 440 50.05 11.63 8.79
CA ILE A 440 49.59 12.01 7.44
C ILE A 440 50.75 11.94 6.43
N GLN A 441 50.49 11.42 5.21
CA GLN A 441 51.49 11.29 4.13
C GLN A 441 50.98 11.90 2.81
N PRO A 442 51.63 12.94 2.25
CA PRO A 442 51.17 13.65 1.06
C PRO A 442 51.68 13.06 -0.27
N PHE A 443 50.88 13.16 -1.35
CA PHE A 443 51.26 12.80 -2.73
C PHE A 443 51.21 13.99 -3.69
N ARG A 444 52.13 14.00 -4.66
CA ARG A 444 52.22 14.96 -5.76
C ARG A 444 52.20 14.23 -7.09
N ASP A 445 51.66 14.87 -8.11
CA ASP A 445 51.87 14.40 -9.48
C ASP A 445 53.32 14.64 -9.94
N ASP A 446 53.66 14.06 -11.09
CA ASP A 446 54.97 14.15 -11.75
C ASP A 446 55.35 15.58 -12.20
N LYS A 447 54.45 16.55 -12.05
CA LYS A 447 54.66 17.97 -12.37
C LYS A 447 54.72 18.85 -11.13
N GLY A 448 54.74 18.25 -9.94
CA GLY A 448 54.83 18.97 -8.65
C GLY A 448 53.52 19.63 -8.21
N GLY A 449 52.41 19.35 -8.90
CA GLY A 449 51.06 19.75 -8.52
C GLY A 449 50.49 18.80 -7.47
N TRP A 450 49.62 19.33 -6.60
CA TRP A 450 48.78 18.49 -5.76
C TRP A 450 47.74 17.80 -6.66
N LEU A 451 47.59 16.50 -6.48
CA LEU A 451 46.78 15.65 -7.34
C LEU A 451 45.33 16.14 -7.36
N LYS A 452 44.92 16.79 -8.46
CA LYS A 452 43.55 17.29 -8.67
C LYS A 452 42.80 16.31 -9.55
N VAL A 453 41.95 15.48 -8.94
CA VAL A 453 41.04 14.60 -9.69
C VAL A 453 39.90 15.46 -10.23
N GLY A 454 39.81 15.55 -11.56
CA GLY A 454 38.76 16.29 -12.25
C GLY A 454 37.55 15.41 -12.56
N HIS A 455 36.37 15.96 -12.28
CA HIS A 455 34.99 15.51 -12.55
C HIS A 455 34.34 14.51 -11.58
N GLN A 456 33.49 15.10 -10.71
CA GLN A 456 32.32 14.58 -9.99
C GLN A 456 32.57 13.54 -8.88
N ASP A 457 33.08 14.09 -7.77
CA ASP A 457 32.60 13.95 -6.39
C ASP A 457 32.21 12.56 -5.87
N ILE A 458 33.18 11.85 -5.25
CA ILE A 458 33.12 11.14 -3.95
C ILE A 458 34.45 10.36 -3.74
N ILE A 459 35.08 10.46 -2.56
CA ILE A 459 36.11 9.53 -2.05
C ILE A 459 35.93 9.34 -0.53
N GLU A 460 36.03 8.10 -0.04
CA GLU A 460 35.82 7.66 1.36
C GLU A 460 37.09 7.74 2.24
N LEU A 461 36.90 7.83 3.57
CA LEU A 461 37.92 8.07 4.61
C LEU A 461 38.12 6.84 5.54
N GLY A 462 39.35 6.60 6.02
CA GLY A 462 39.62 5.62 7.10
C GLY A 462 41.00 5.82 7.78
N LEU A 463 41.11 5.49 9.07
CA LEU A 463 42.32 5.54 9.92
C LEU A 463 42.54 4.18 10.61
N VAL A 464 43.79 3.71 10.71
CA VAL A 464 44.20 2.63 11.65
C VAL A 464 45.62 2.86 12.16
N ASP A 465 45.85 2.41 13.39
CA ASP A 465 47.02 2.58 14.25
C ASP A 465 47.91 1.32 14.24
N LYS A 466 49.20 1.48 13.88
CA LYS A 466 50.34 0.52 13.91
C LYS A 466 50.56 -0.49 12.77
N VAL A 467 51.87 -0.69 12.57
CA VAL A 467 52.61 -1.43 11.53
C VAL A 467 53.04 -2.81 12.03
N ALA A 468 52.81 -3.85 11.23
CA ALA A 468 53.51 -5.14 11.19
C ALA A 468 53.20 -5.74 9.80
N ASP A 469 54.07 -6.38 9.00
CA ASP A 469 55.40 -6.97 9.14
C ASP A 469 56.00 -7.01 7.69
N GLU A 470 57.32 -7.13 7.50
CA GLU A 470 58.02 -6.83 6.22
C GLU A 470 57.76 -7.76 5.00
N ASP A 471 56.90 -8.79 5.09
CA ASP A 471 56.77 -9.79 4.02
C ASP A 471 55.38 -9.92 3.35
N THR A 472 54.41 -9.08 3.69
CA THR A 472 53.10 -9.06 3.00
C THR A 472 53.06 -7.98 1.92
N ARG A 473 53.24 -8.40 0.67
CA ARG A 473 52.99 -7.54 -0.49
C ARG A 473 51.52 -7.11 -0.54
N MET A 474 51.34 -5.80 -0.50
CA MET A 474 50.17 -5.01 -0.87
C MET A 474 49.06 -4.83 0.18
N THR A 475 49.08 -3.65 0.81
CA THR A 475 47.93 -2.97 1.43
C THR A 475 47.99 -1.48 1.06
N PRO A 476 46.86 -0.83 0.68
CA PRO A 476 46.86 0.60 0.45
C PRO A 476 46.77 1.33 1.80
N SER A 477 47.87 1.97 2.18
CA SER A 477 47.99 2.77 3.40
C SER A 477 48.36 4.20 3.02
N ALA A 478 47.37 5.07 2.83
CA ALA A 478 47.58 6.51 2.67
C ALA A 478 46.28 7.29 2.89
N VAL A 479 46.37 8.43 3.57
CA VAL A 479 45.28 9.40 3.79
C VAL A 479 45.44 10.57 2.82
N TYR A 480 44.38 10.98 2.12
CA TYR A 480 44.41 12.09 1.15
C TYR A 480 43.43 13.20 1.57
N LEU A 481 43.82 14.46 1.35
CA LEU A 481 42.99 15.65 1.55
C LEU A 481 42.89 16.43 0.24
N ALA A 482 41.67 16.86 -0.13
CA ALA A 482 41.41 17.74 -1.27
C ALA A 482 40.67 18.99 -0.80
N PHE A 483 40.97 20.15 -1.41
CA PHE A 483 40.44 21.45 -0.99
C PHE A 483 39.95 22.27 -2.20
N ASP A 484 38.92 23.10 -1.97
CA ASP A 484 38.61 24.23 -2.85
C ASP A 484 39.39 25.47 -2.38
N GLU A 485 40.38 25.84 -3.17
CA GLU A 485 41.30 26.96 -2.91
C GLU A 485 40.58 28.32 -2.85
N LYS A 486 39.32 28.41 -3.30
CA LYS A 486 38.56 29.66 -3.37
C LYS A 486 37.66 29.91 -2.15
N ALA A 487 37.60 28.99 -1.18
CA ALA A 487 36.79 29.17 0.01
C ALA A 487 37.42 30.20 0.99
N PRO A 488 36.68 31.24 1.43
CA PRO A 488 37.24 32.38 2.16
C PRO A 488 37.71 32.09 3.60
N ARG A 489 37.67 30.83 4.05
CA ARG A 489 38.39 30.30 5.21
C ARG A 489 38.76 28.86 4.88
N CYS A 490 40.04 28.52 4.76
CA CYS A 490 40.43 27.14 4.50
C CYS A 490 39.99 26.25 5.66
N ASP A 491 39.17 25.24 5.39
CA ASP A 491 38.69 24.27 6.37
C ASP A 491 39.84 23.50 7.04
N ALA A 492 41.03 23.50 6.44
CA ALA A 492 42.25 22.97 7.00
C ALA A 492 42.63 23.64 8.33
N GLN A 493 42.61 24.98 8.43
CA GLN A 493 43.01 25.63 9.67
C GLN A 493 42.00 25.36 10.79
N ARG A 494 40.71 25.36 10.48
CA ARG A 494 39.65 25.01 11.45
C ARG A 494 39.71 23.57 11.92
N LEU A 495 40.06 22.64 11.03
CA LEU A 495 40.26 21.25 11.37
C LEU A 495 41.51 21.08 12.25
N MET A 496 42.62 21.74 11.90
CA MET A 496 43.83 21.72 12.72
C MET A 496 43.61 22.35 14.09
N ASP A 497 42.88 23.47 14.17
CA ASP A 497 42.49 24.12 15.42
C ASP A 497 41.56 23.20 16.27
N ALA A 498 40.66 22.45 15.63
CA ALA A 498 39.77 21.50 16.31
C ALA A 498 40.49 20.24 16.81
N VAL A 499 41.46 19.74 16.04
CA VAL A 499 42.32 18.60 16.41
C VAL A 499 43.22 18.98 17.59
N ASP A 500 43.81 20.18 17.56
CA ASP A 500 44.63 20.72 18.64
C ASP A 500 43.79 21.00 19.91
N ALA A 501 42.59 21.58 19.75
CA ALA A 501 41.64 21.78 20.85
C ALA A 501 41.13 20.47 21.49
N ALA A 502 41.15 19.37 20.74
CA ALA A 502 40.82 18.03 21.24
C ALA A 502 42.02 17.31 21.89
N GLY A 503 43.21 17.92 21.91
CA GLY A 503 44.43 17.40 22.53
C GLY A 503 45.19 16.36 21.70
N TRP A 504 44.98 16.31 20.39
CA TRP A 504 45.64 15.36 19.48
C TRP A 504 46.91 15.99 18.90
N LYS A 505 48.00 15.22 18.79
CA LYS A 505 49.24 15.65 18.11
C LYS A 505 49.28 15.10 16.68
N VAL A 506 49.53 15.98 15.71
CA VAL A 506 49.65 15.62 14.29
C VAL A 506 51.13 15.50 13.90
N HIS A 507 51.52 14.35 13.34
CA HIS A 507 52.87 14.12 12.79
C HIS A 507 52.80 13.92 11.27
N PHE A 508 53.62 14.66 10.52
CA PHE A 508 53.74 14.49 9.06
C PHE A 508 54.88 13.52 8.75
N LEU A 509 54.62 12.50 7.91
CA LEU A 509 55.61 11.50 7.49
C LEU A 509 56.32 11.91 6.18
N GLN A 510 57.49 11.30 5.92
CA GLN A 510 58.28 11.56 4.71
C GLN A 510 57.63 10.99 3.42
N TYR A 511 57.91 11.67 2.31
CA TYR A 511 57.27 11.57 0.98
C TYR A 511 57.51 10.26 0.21
N VAL A 512 56.55 9.82 -0.60
CA VAL A 512 56.65 8.67 -1.53
C VAL A 512 56.02 9.01 -2.91
N GLU A 513 56.75 8.77 -4.01
CA GLU A 513 56.25 8.89 -5.39
C GLU A 513 55.54 7.60 -5.84
N SER A 514 54.37 7.69 -6.46
CA SER A 514 53.63 6.53 -7.01
C SER A 514 53.36 6.68 -8.51
N ARG A 515 53.25 5.54 -9.23
CA ARG A 515 53.11 5.48 -10.70
C ARG A 515 51.64 5.38 -11.15
N ASP A 516 51.29 6.07 -12.24
CA ASP A 516 49.92 6.18 -12.83
C ASP A 516 49.15 4.86 -13.03
N SER A 517 49.84 3.75 -13.27
CA SER A 517 49.19 2.45 -13.55
C SER A 517 48.53 1.83 -12.31
N GLN A 518 49.01 2.13 -11.11
CA GLN A 518 48.43 1.63 -9.86
C GLN A 518 47.12 2.36 -9.53
N ILE A 519 47.01 3.64 -9.88
CA ILE A 519 45.83 4.48 -9.60
C ILE A 519 44.62 4.03 -10.42
N ARG A 520 44.81 3.64 -11.70
CA ARG A 520 43.72 3.18 -12.57
C ARG A 520 43.10 1.83 -12.16
N SER A 521 43.86 0.99 -11.46
CA SER A 521 43.38 -0.31 -10.97
C SER A 521 42.41 -0.18 -9.79
N TYR A 522 42.45 0.93 -9.05
CA TYR A 522 41.56 1.16 -7.91
C TYR A 522 40.17 1.66 -8.35
N ALA A 523 40.11 2.51 -9.38
CA ALA A 523 38.85 3.11 -9.84
C ALA A 523 37.83 2.10 -10.42
N SER A 524 38.29 0.97 -10.97
CA SER A 524 37.41 -0.06 -11.55
C SER A 524 36.75 -0.98 -10.52
N TYR A 525 37.22 -1.01 -9.27
CA TYR A 525 36.65 -1.84 -8.21
C TYR A 525 35.42 -1.21 -7.50
N PHE A 526 35.23 0.11 -7.61
CA PHE A 526 34.19 0.87 -6.89
C PHE A 526 32.97 1.27 -7.75
N ALA A 527 32.92 0.83 -9.02
CA ALA A 527 31.84 1.16 -9.95
C ALA A 527 30.38 0.78 -9.53
N PRO A 528 30.10 -0.17 -8.62
CA PRO A 528 28.71 -0.48 -8.23
C PRO A 528 28.06 0.48 -7.21
N LEU A 529 28.77 1.49 -6.69
CA LEU A 529 28.30 2.33 -5.57
C LEU A 529 27.62 3.66 -5.97
N VAL A 530 27.37 3.92 -7.26
CA VAL A 530 26.79 5.20 -7.70
C VAL A 530 25.26 5.14 -7.68
N GLY A 531 24.64 5.64 -6.60
CA GLY A 531 23.18 5.71 -6.48
C GLY A 531 22.61 6.72 -5.48
N TYR A 532 23.42 7.61 -4.89
CA TYR A 532 22.92 8.61 -3.94
C TYR A 532 23.63 9.97 -4.11
N MET A 533 22.86 11.03 -4.33
CA MET A 533 23.33 12.43 -4.35
C MET A 533 22.84 13.13 -3.07
N PRO A 534 23.72 13.47 -2.10
CA PRO A 534 23.34 14.33 -0.99
C PRO A 534 23.08 15.77 -1.48
N LYS A 535 22.21 16.50 -0.80
CA LYS A 535 21.81 17.86 -1.19
C LYS A 535 22.70 18.89 -0.50
N VAL A 536 22.93 20.03 -1.16
CA VAL A 536 23.68 21.15 -0.60
C VAL A 536 23.02 21.62 0.71
N GLY A 537 23.69 21.41 1.84
CA GLY A 537 23.19 21.76 3.18
C GLY A 537 23.43 20.68 4.24
N ASP A 538 23.76 19.46 3.84
CA ASP A 538 23.99 18.36 4.77
C ASP A 538 25.27 18.59 5.60
N ARG A 539 25.13 18.61 6.93
CA ARG A 539 26.23 18.83 7.87
C ARG A 539 26.85 17.48 8.27
N LEU A 540 27.95 17.10 7.61
CA LEU A 540 28.77 15.97 8.05
C LEU A 540 29.43 16.29 9.41
N LYS A 541 29.15 15.47 10.43
CA LYS A 541 29.84 15.51 11.73
C LYS A 541 30.65 14.23 11.91
N LEU A 542 31.91 14.39 12.31
CA LEU A 542 32.87 13.29 12.54
C LEU A 542 32.40 12.36 13.67
N VAL A 543 32.39 11.06 13.38
CA VAL A 543 32.08 9.96 14.29
C VAL A 543 33.35 9.49 15.01
N GLU A 544 33.28 9.24 16.32
CA GLU A 544 34.35 8.57 17.08
C GLU A 544 34.16 7.03 17.01
N GLY A 545 35.12 6.32 16.40
CA GLY A 545 35.22 4.85 16.41
C GLY A 545 35.61 4.27 15.05
N VAL A 546 36.50 3.27 15.03
CA VAL A 546 36.98 2.63 13.78
C VAL A 546 36.15 1.38 13.48
N ALA A 547 35.56 1.34 12.29
CA ALA A 547 34.90 0.16 11.74
C ALA A 547 35.51 -0.23 10.39
N SER A 548 35.91 -1.49 10.19
CA SER A 548 36.38 -2.01 8.91
C SER A 548 35.28 -2.81 8.23
N ILE A 549 34.99 -2.53 6.96
CA ILE A 549 33.94 -3.23 6.20
C ILE A 549 34.60 -4.12 5.15
N SER A 550 34.20 -5.40 5.07
CA SER A 550 34.64 -6.33 4.03
C SER A 550 33.44 -7.04 3.40
N SER A 551 33.47 -7.25 2.08
CA SER A 551 32.46 -8.04 1.39
C SER A 551 32.81 -9.53 1.49
N LYS A 552 31.83 -10.38 1.82
CA LYS A 552 32.03 -11.84 1.74
C LYS A 552 31.84 -12.27 0.28
N SER A 553 32.93 -12.63 -0.39
CA SER A 553 32.90 -13.20 -1.73
C SER A 553 32.16 -14.55 -1.72
N GLY A 554 30.88 -14.55 -2.10
CA GLY A 554 30.10 -15.76 -2.34
C GLY A 554 28.66 -15.75 -1.81
N SER A 555 28.30 -14.92 -0.82
CA SER A 555 26.98 -15.00 -0.17
C SER A 555 26.16 -13.69 -0.14
N GLY A 556 26.59 -12.64 -0.86
CA GLY A 556 25.84 -11.38 -0.95
C GLY A 556 25.67 -10.62 0.38
N GLY A 557 26.59 -10.80 1.34
CA GLY A 557 26.56 -10.13 2.64
C GLY A 557 27.84 -9.36 2.95
N TRP A 558 27.72 -8.36 3.82
CA TRP A 558 28.79 -7.47 4.26
C TRP A 558 29.21 -7.82 5.70
N VAL A 559 30.47 -7.66 6.05
CA VAL A 559 30.95 -7.86 7.43
C VAL A 559 31.56 -6.56 7.94
N VAL A 560 31.03 -6.07 9.05
CA VAL A 560 31.54 -4.88 9.75
C VAL A 560 32.28 -5.34 11.00
N ASN A 561 33.54 -4.97 11.13
CA ASN A 561 34.36 -5.21 12.33
C ASN A 561 34.53 -3.88 13.07
N PHE A 562 34.37 -3.88 14.40
CA PHE A 562 34.58 -2.70 15.24
C PHE A 562 35.82 -2.89 16.13
N ASP A 563 36.62 -1.84 16.30
CA ASP A 563 37.83 -1.94 17.12
C ASP A 563 37.52 -2.11 18.61
N GLY A 564 38.16 -3.11 19.24
CA GLY A 564 37.97 -3.47 20.66
C GLY A 564 37.83 -4.96 20.98
N GLY A 565 37.88 -5.85 19.99
CA GLY A 565 37.99 -7.31 20.19
C GLY A 565 36.85 -8.13 19.59
N ASN A 566 37.21 -9.14 18.77
CA ASN A 566 36.44 -10.29 18.24
C ASN A 566 34.96 -10.14 17.78
N LYS A 567 34.40 -8.93 17.71
CA LYS A 567 33.02 -8.70 17.30
C LYS A 567 32.96 -8.42 15.79
N GLN A 568 32.55 -9.44 15.03
CA GLN A 568 32.19 -9.31 13.62
C GLN A 568 30.66 -9.31 13.48
N ARG A 569 30.10 -8.41 12.68
CA ARG A 569 28.66 -8.42 12.38
C ARG A 569 28.45 -8.62 10.89
N ALA A 570 27.80 -9.72 10.52
CA ALA A 570 27.35 -9.94 9.15
C ALA A 570 26.04 -9.18 8.92
N LEU A 571 26.03 -8.32 7.90
CA LEU A 571 24.88 -7.54 7.47
C LEU A 571 24.42 -8.05 6.10
N SER A 572 23.11 -8.17 5.92
CA SER A 572 22.52 -8.29 4.59
C SER A 572 22.65 -6.94 3.86
N SER A 573 22.61 -6.95 2.52
CA SER A 573 22.71 -5.72 1.72
C SER A 573 21.74 -4.62 2.14
N GLY A 574 20.50 -4.97 2.54
CA GLY A 574 19.53 -3.99 3.04
C GLY A 574 19.97 -3.33 4.35
N ARG A 575 20.44 -4.12 5.32
CA ARG A 575 20.91 -3.58 6.62
C ARG A 575 22.23 -2.84 6.55
N PHE A 576 22.99 -3.02 5.47
CA PHE A 576 24.20 -2.25 5.22
C PHE A 576 23.89 -0.81 4.83
N TYR A 577 22.86 -0.57 4.00
CA TYR A 577 22.44 0.78 3.65
C TYR A 577 21.86 1.53 4.86
N ASP A 578 21.03 0.87 5.67
CA ASP A 578 20.50 1.45 6.92
C ASP A 578 21.64 1.85 7.90
N PHE A 579 22.72 1.05 7.95
CA PHE A 579 23.89 1.35 8.77
C PHE A 579 24.64 2.61 8.28
N ILE A 580 24.85 2.73 6.97
CA ILE A 580 25.49 3.91 6.37
C ILE A 580 24.65 5.17 6.58
N GLU A 581 23.32 5.11 6.42
CA GLU A 581 22.43 6.25 6.67
C GLU A 581 22.50 6.72 8.14
N SER A 582 22.54 5.80 9.10
CA SER A 582 22.66 6.14 10.52
C SER A 582 24.00 6.82 10.89
N VAL A 583 25.07 6.49 10.18
CA VAL A 583 26.39 7.14 10.34
C VAL A 583 26.39 8.54 9.75
N ILE A 584 25.72 8.73 8.60
CA ILE A 584 25.58 10.03 7.93
C ILE A 584 24.71 11.00 8.76
N ASP A 585 23.64 10.49 9.37
CA ASP A 585 22.72 11.28 10.20
C ASP A 585 23.30 11.66 11.59
N GLY A 586 24.48 11.13 11.94
CA GLY A 586 25.19 11.46 13.18
C GLY A 586 24.70 10.71 14.42
N ASP A 587 24.08 9.55 14.26
CA ASP A 587 23.54 8.73 15.35
C ASP A 587 24.63 7.99 16.17
N PHE A 588 25.89 8.05 15.74
CA PHE A 588 27.07 7.56 16.47
C PHE A 588 27.86 8.70 17.12
N VAL A 589 27.36 9.22 18.23
CA VAL A 589 28.14 10.08 19.14
C VAL A 589 28.01 9.52 20.55
N GLY A 590 29.11 8.99 21.10
CA GLY A 590 29.19 8.68 22.52
C GLY A 590 29.03 9.97 23.33
N GLN A 591 28.10 10.00 24.28
CA GLN A 591 28.04 11.11 25.23
C GLN A 591 29.36 11.17 26.03
N PRO A 592 29.95 12.35 26.27
CA PRO A 592 31.07 12.47 27.19
C PRO A 592 30.59 12.03 28.58
N ALA A 593 31.29 11.06 29.18
CA ALA A 593 30.96 10.53 30.50
C ALA A 593 30.74 11.68 31.50
N ALA A 594 29.55 11.72 32.10
CA ALA A 594 29.25 12.64 33.19
C ALA A 594 30.32 12.46 34.29
N LYS A 595 30.95 13.55 34.73
CA LYS A 595 31.87 13.55 35.87
C LYS A 595 31.16 12.89 37.05
N ALA A 596 31.75 11.81 37.57
CA ALA A 596 31.25 11.14 38.76
C ALA A 596 31.07 12.16 39.90
N PRO A 597 29.95 12.13 40.63
CA PRO A 597 29.74 13.02 41.76
C PRO A 597 30.81 12.73 42.82
N VAL A 598 31.48 13.80 43.27
CA VAL A 598 32.36 13.76 44.43
C VAL A 598 31.52 13.34 45.63
N ARG A 599 31.81 12.16 46.20
CA ARG A 599 31.23 11.71 47.47
C ARG A 599 31.70 12.67 48.57
N GLU A 600 30.81 13.50 49.07
CA GLU A 600 31.01 14.17 50.35
C GLU A 600 31.03 13.10 51.46
N ALA A 601 32.02 13.22 52.35
CA ALA A 601 32.18 12.34 53.50
C ALA A 601 31.02 12.57 54.49
N GLY A 602 30.14 11.58 54.60
CA GLY A 602 29.11 11.55 55.64
C GLY A 602 29.74 11.29 57.03
N PRO A 603 29.16 11.87 58.11
CA PRO A 603 29.75 11.82 59.43
C PRO A 603 29.69 10.43 60.07
N THR A 604 30.73 10.14 60.83
CA THR A 604 30.91 8.94 61.67
C THR A 604 29.73 8.72 62.62
N PRO A 605 29.14 7.51 62.69
CA PRO A 605 28.09 7.22 63.65
C PRO A 605 28.67 6.94 65.04
N ASP A 606 28.11 7.66 66.01
CA ASP A 606 28.36 7.57 67.44
C ASP A 606 27.76 6.28 68.02
N VAL A 607 28.54 5.58 68.83
CA VAL A 607 28.20 4.29 69.43
C VAL A 607 27.66 4.53 70.83
N ALA A 608 26.36 4.38 71.04
CA ALA A 608 25.82 4.14 72.38
C ALA A 608 24.42 3.48 72.41
N ARG A 609 24.40 2.31 73.06
CA ARG A 609 23.37 1.73 73.96
C ARG A 609 22.10 1.12 73.34
N MET A 610 21.98 -0.21 73.46
CA MET A 610 21.16 -0.99 74.46
C MET A 610 19.70 -1.09 73.99
N GLU A 611 18.97 -2.21 74.02
CA GLU A 611 18.96 -3.39 74.90
C GLU A 611 18.04 -4.46 74.28
N PHE A 612 18.19 -5.70 74.78
CA PHE A 612 17.48 -6.97 74.50
C PHE A 612 18.06 -7.89 73.42
#